data_AF-A0A1F8NXF3-F1
#
_entry.id   AF-A0A1F8NXF3-F1
#
_cell.length_a   1.000
_cell.length_b   1.000
_cell.length_c   1.000
_cell.angle_alpha   90.00
_cell.angle_beta   90.00
_cell.angle_gamma   90.00
#
_symmetry.space_group_name_H-M   'P 1'
#
loop_
_entity.id
_entity.type
_entity.pdbx_description
1 polymer ?
#
loop_
_entity_poly.entity_id
_entity_poly.type
_entity_poly.pdbx_seq_one_letter_code
_entity_poly.pdbx_strand_id
1 'polypeptide(L)'
;MRIARLFTIITVLGLAVTLVGPAAAQEELPACSGANVSGAVVAVDEATGLVTIATDGGALCTVVLSGEYDHPIVSLLGAYFGDVSVESLAAALETTQVWVVCEEGTCALAEGGSEGAVAAIIVGITENEDGTFTLELMTEDSETPIEVVIDDPDQAGAVTEALESLVVDWELQTGEDGSVGILDVGDAIAAYHEDGLGFGVLVKLYAIAAEAQEACEGEGTEGACDVNIEALVSAFQSGTGMGELFQQYGRPSITGVGHVRHADRDSGQLEDGGRIRGVCNARSHGGRANATGHGQVTCPASPEGPEPVEGD
;
A
#
# COMPACT_ATOMS: atom_id res chain seq x y z
N MET A 1 -6.09 -35.95 -25.67
CA MET A 1 -7.39 -35.24 -25.62
C MET A 1 -7.10 -33.96 -24.85
N ARG A 2 -6.93 -32.83 -25.55
CA ARG A 2 -6.53 -31.56 -24.94
C ARG A 2 -7.80 -30.81 -24.57
N ILE A 3 -8.11 -30.74 -23.28
CA ILE A 3 -9.20 -29.92 -22.77
C ILE A 3 -8.60 -28.51 -22.64
N ALA A 4 -8.84 -27.68 -23.65
CA ALA A 4 -8.65 -26.24 -23.55
C ALA A 4 -9.76 -25.71 -22.64
N ARG A 5 -9.46 -25.53 -21.35
CA ARG A 5 -10.31 -24.75 -20.45
C ARG A 5 -10.04 -23.28 -20.77
N LEU A 6 -11.00 -22.67 -21.47
CA LEU A 6 -11.18 -21.23 -21.54
C LEU A 6 -11.43 -20.75 -20.09
N PHE A 7 -10.42 -20.24 -19.41
CA PHE A 7 -10.64 -19.41 -18.21
C PHE A 7 -10.97 -18.01 -18.72
N THR A 8 -12.28 -17.77 -18.85
CA THR A 8 -12.80 -16.42 -19.03
C THR A 8 -12.59 -15.70 -17.71
N ILE A 9 -11.68 -14.73 -17.69
CA ILE A 9 -11.52 -13.76 -16.61
C ILE A 9 -12.88 -13.09 -16.43
N ILE A 10 -13.62 -13.52 -15.41
CA ILE A 10 -14.87 -12.89 -14.98
C ILE A 10 -14.44 -11.65 -14.21
N THR A 11 -14.66 -10.49 -14.81
CA THR A 11 -14.72 -9.20 -14.13
C THR A 11 -15.85 -9.31 -13.10
N VAL A 12 -15.50 -9.65 -11.85
CA VAL A 12 -16.45 -9.75 -10.76
C VAL A 12 -16.93 -8.34 -10.45
N LEU A 13 -18.22 -8.15 -10.74
CA LEU A 13 -19.04 -7.06 -10.27
C LEU A 13 -18.82 -6.91 -8.76
N GLY A 14 -18.23 -5.79 -8.35
CA GLY A 14 -18.03 -5.40 -6.94
C GLY A 14 -19.36 -5.42 -6.18
N LEU A 15 -19.70 -6.59 -5.65
CA LEU A 15 -20.63 -6.71 -4.55
C LEU A 15 -19.79 -6.34 -3.34
N ALA A 16 -19.96 -5.13 -2.83
CA ALA A 16 -19.54 -4.79 -1.47
C ALA A 16 -20.27 -5.77 -0.54
N VAL A 17 -19.66 -6.94 -0.35
CA VAL A 17 -20.03 -7.85 0.72
C VAL A 17 -19.50 -7.18 1.96
N THR A 18 -20.28 -6.25 2.49
CA THR A 18 -20.23 -5.96 3.91
C THR A 18 -20.50 -7.30 4.56
N LEU A 19 -19.45 -8.02 4.97
CA LEU A 19 -19.54 -9.11 5.92
C LEU A 19 -20.01 -8.46 7.22
N VAL A 20 -21.30 -8.14 7.26
CA VAL A 20 -22.07 -7.95 8.48
C VAL A 20 -22.25 -9.36 9.02
N GLY A 21 -21.16 -9.95 9.49
CA GLY A 21 -21.25 -11.03 10.44
C GLY A 21 -22.16 -10.56 11.59
N PRO A 22 -22.99 -11.44 12.16
CA PRO A 22 -23.68 -11.08 13.39
C PRO A 22 -22.62 -10.56 14.36
N ALA A 23 -22.85 -9.37 14.94
CA ALA A 23 -22.09 -8.79 16.04
C ALA A 23 -22.21 -9.67 17.30
N ALA A 24 -21.85 -10.94 17.17
CA ALA A 24 -21.88 -11.97 18.17
C ALA A 24 -20.51 -11.94 18.84
N ALA A 25 -20.37 -11.04 19.82
CA ALA A 25 -19.30 -11.08 20.81
C ALA A 25 -17.92 -11.46 20.23
N GLN A 26 -17.41 -10.66 19.29
CA GLN A 26 -15.98 -10.68 19.04
C GLN A 26 -15.32 -10.37 20.38
N GLU A 27 -14.60 -11.34 20.91
CA GLU A 27 -13.73 -11.14 22.06
C GLU A 27 -12.86 -9.93 21.69
N GLU A 28 -12.93 -8.85 22.47
CA GLU A 28 -12.15 -7.64 22.18
C GLU A 28 -10.68 -8.05 22.08
N LEU A 29 -10.16 -8.04 20.84
CA LEU A 29 -8.76 -8.36 20.60
C LEU A 29 -7.90 -7.31 21.32
N PRO A 30 -6.85 -7.74 22.03
CA PRO A 30 -5.99 -6.80 22.74
C PRO A 30 -5.29 -5.86 21.74
N ALA A 31 -5.08 -4.61 22.16
CA ALA A 31 -4.21 -3.72 21.42
C ALA A 31 -2.79 -4.31 21.31
N CYS A 32 -2.12 -4.08 20.18
CA CYS A 32 -0.73 -4.49 20.03
C CYS A 32 0.13 -3.83 21.11
N SER A 33 1.10 -4.58 21.64
CA SER A 33 1.97 -4.11 22.72
C SER A 33 3.42 -4.05 22.27
N GLY A 34 4.16 -3.02 22.67
CA GLY A 34 5.57 -2.87 22.34
C GLY A 34 5.87 -1.51 21.73
N ALA A 35 7.10 -1.32 21.27
CA ALA A 35 7.49 -0.15 20.50
C ALA A 35 7.17 -0.32 19.00
N ASN A 36 7.16 -1.57 18.52
CA ASN A 36 6.90 -1.91 17.12
C ASN A 36 5.96 -3.12 17.06
N VAL A 37 5.24 -3.26 15.95
CA VAL A 37 4.49 -4.47 15.59
C VAL A 37 4.94 -4.96 14.21
N SER A 38 5.29 -6.25 14.14
CA SER A 38 5.56 -6.93 12.88
C SER A 38 4.55 -8.07 12.68
N GLY A 39 4.05 -8.22 11.46
CA GLY A 39 3.09 -9.28 11.13
C GLY A 39 2.37 -9.05 9.81
N ALA A 40 1.29 -9.80 9.60
CA ALA A 40 0.42 -9.65 8.45
C ALA A 40 -0.91 -9.00 8.86
N VAL A 41 -1.37 -8.02 8.09
CA VAL A 41 -2.72 -7.46 8.24
C VAL A 41 -3.73 -8.51 7.80
N VAL A 42 -4.67 -8.85 8.69
CA VAL A 42 -5.70 -9.89 8.44
C VAL A 42 -7.13 -9.34 8.43
N ALA A 43 -7.34 -8.14 8.98
CA ALA A 43 -8.62 -7.45 8.90
C ALA A 43 -8.43 -5.93 9.04
N VAL A 44 -9.29 -5.18 8.37
CA VAL A 44 -9.35 -3.71 8.44
C VAL A 44 -10.81 -3.31 8.62
N ASP A 45 -11.10 -2.50 9.63
CA ASP A 45 -12.39 -1.82 9.79
C ASP A 45 -12.27 -0.40 9.23
N GLU A 46 -12.81 -0.20 8.02
CA GLU A 46 -12.75 1.10 7.33
C GLU A 46 -13.46 2.23 8.09
N ALA A 47 -14.47 1.92 8.90
CA ALA A 47 -15.26 2.93 9.60
C ALA A 47 -14.52 3.49 10.81
N THR A 48 -13.68 2.67 11.45
CA THR A 48 -12.95 3.04 12.67
C THR A 48 -11.44 3.19 12.44
N GLY A 49 -10.93 2.74 11.30
CA GLY A 49 -9.50 2.64 11.03
C GLY A 49 -8.81 1.55 11.87
N LEU A 50 -9.56 0.65 12.50
CA LEU A 50 -8.98 -0.43 13.31
C LEU A 50 -8.42 -1.52 12.40
N VAL A 51 -7.15 -1.86 12.59
CA VAL A 51 -6.45 -2.89 11.83
C VAL A 51 -6.08 -4.03 12.76
N THR A 52 -6.40 -5.26 12.34
CA THR A 52 -6.02 -6.48 13.04
C THR A 52 -4.79 -7.07 12.37
N ILE A 53 -3.76 -7.33 13.17
CA ILE A 53 -2.48 -7.87 12.73
C ILE A 53 -2.29 -9.26 13.35
N ALA A 54 -1.96 -10.24 12.50
CA ALA A 54 -1.45 -11.53 12.92
C ALA A 54 0.08 -11.43 13.05
N THR A 55 0.56 -11.47 14.29
CA THR A 55 1.99 -11.44 14.60
C THR A 55 2.64 -12.80 14.30
N ASP A 56 3.97 -12.84 14.15
CA ASP A 56 4.74 -14.07 13.87
C ASP A 56 4.53 -15.19 14.93
N GLY A 57 4.01 -14.85 16.11
CA GLY A 57 3.66 -15.80 17.16
C GLY A 57 2.25 -16.41 17.02
N GLY A 58 1.51 -16.09 15.96
CA GLY A 58 0.11 -16.47 15.76
C GLY A 58 -0.88 -15.70 16.65
N ALA A 59 -0.41 -14.73 17.44
CA ALA A 59 -1.27 -13.88 18.24
C ALA A 59 -1.86 -12.77 17.38
N LEU A 60 -3.16 -12.53 17.54
CA LEU A 60 -3.86 -11.41 16.93
C LEU A 60 -3.82 -10.21 17.88
N CYS A 61 -3.57 -9.03 17.33
CA CYS A 61 -3.69 -7.78 18.06
C CYS A 61 -4.22 -6.67 17.15
N THR A 62 -4.67 -5.57 17.74
CA THR A 62 -5.26 -4.44 17.01
C THR A 62 -4.44 -3.16 17.14
N VAL A 63 -4.44 -2.36 16.08
CA VAL A 63 -3.89 -0.99 16.04
C VAL A 63 -4.89 -0.07 15.34
N VAL A 64 -4.87 1.22 15.66
CA VAL A 64 -5.70 2.22 14.98
C VAL A 64 -4.87 2.99 13.95
N LEU A 65 -5.33 3.00 12.71
CA LEU A 65 -4.85 3.85 11.61
C LEU A 65 -5.68 5.14 11.58
N SER A 66 -5.53 6.00 12.58
CA SER A 66 -6.02 7.38 12.46
C SER A 66 -5.31 8.30 13.44
N GLY A 67 -4.73 9.37 12.91
CA GLY A 67 -4.46 10.58 13.67
C GLY A 67 -5.61 11.56 13.47
N GLU A 68 -6.41 11.82 14.50
CA GLU A 68 -7.30 12.99 14.49
C GLU A 68 -6.45 14.25 14.70
N TYR A 69 -6.07 14.89 13.60
CA TYR A 69 -5.26 16.10 13.68
C TYR A 69 -6.13 17.35 13.84
N ASP A 70 -5.80 18.18 14.83
CA ASP A 70 -6.41 19.50 15.02
C ASP A 70 -6.26 20.42 13.80
N HIS A 71 -5.21 20.20 13.00
CA HIS A 71 -4.88 21.06 11.87
C HIS A 71 -5.17 20.36 10.53
N PRO A 72 -6.06 20.90 9.67
CA PRO A 72 -6.51 20.21 8.45
C PRO A 72 -5.41 20.05 7.39
N ILE A 73 -4.33 20.85 7.45
CA ILE A 73 -3.16 20.63 6.58
C ILE A 73 -2.36 19.42 7.06
N VAL A 74 -2.29 19.15 8.37
CA VAL A 74 -1.57 17.98 8.88
C VAL A 74 -2.28 16.71 8.39
N SER A 75 -3.61 16.63 8.54
CA SER A 75 -4.38 15.49 8.02
C SER A 75 -4.15 15.27 6.52
N LEU A 76 -4.18 16.35 5.74
CA LEU A 76 -3.93 16.28 4.29
C LEU A 76 -2.52 15.77 3.98
N LEU A 77 -1.51 16.25 4.69
CA LEU A 77 -0.12 15.85 4.42
C LEU A 77 0.19 14.46 4.95
N GLY A 78 -0.37 14.07 6.10
CA GLY A 78 -0.29 12.71 6.64
C GLY A 78 -0.90 11.70 5.69
N ALA A 79 -2.12 11.96 5.18
CA ALA A 79 -2.74 11.11 4.17
C ALA A 79 -1.95 11.03 2.85
N TYR A 80 -1.26 12.12 2.47
CA TYR A 80 -0.52 12.16 1.21
C TYR A 80 0.86 11.49 1.28
N PHE A 81 1.57 11.66 2.39
CA PHE A 81 2.93 11.14 2.58
C PHE A 81 2.99 9.90 3.47
N GLY A 82 1.87 9.48 4.04
CA GLY A 82 1.74 8.22 4.76
C GLY A 82 1.68 7.08 3.76
N ASP A 83 2.54 6.07 3.96
CA ASP A 83 2.60 4.89 3.10
C ASP A 83 1.43 3.93 3.35
N VAL A 84 0.72 4.11 4.47
CA VAL A 84 -0.34 3.21 4.91
C VAL A 84 -1.68 3.93 4.83
N SER A 85 -2.57 3.45 3.97
CA SER A 85 -3.97 3.86 3.96
C SER A 85 -4.89 2.66 4.21
N VAL A 86 -5.98 2.92 4.91
CA VAL A 86 -7.04 1.93 5.18
C VAL A 86 -7.59 1.37 3.86
N GLU A 87 -7.77 2.21 2.84
CA GLU A 87 -8.27 1.83 1.52
C GLU A 87 -7.30 0.89 0.79
N SER A 88 -5.99 1.17 0.84
CA SER A 88 -4.96 0.32 0.24
C SER A 88 -4.91 -1.05 0.90
N LEU A 89 -4.96 -1.10 2.24
CA LEU A 89 -4.97 -2.36 2.98
C LEU A 89 -6.26 -3.15 2.74
N ALA A 90 -7.41 -2.49 2.66
CA ALA A 90 -8.68 -3.12 2.33
C ALA A 90 -8.66 -3.73 0.92
N ALA A 91 -8.16 -2.99 -0.08
CA ALA A 91 -8.01 -3.50 -1.45
C ALA A 91 -7.04 -4.69 -1.54
N ALA A 92 -5.95 -4.65 -0.77
CA ALA A 92 -5.01 -5.77 -0.66
C ALA A 92 -5.67 -7.00 0.00
N LEU A 93 -6.44 -6.81 1.08
CA LEU A 93 -7.21 -7.87 1.73
C LEU A 93 -8.29 -8.48 0.82
N GLU A 94 -8.95 -7.68 -0.01
CA GLU A 94 -9.91 -8.21 -1.00
C GLU A 94 -9.23 -9.15 -2.01
N THR A 95 -7.98 -8.88 -2.36
CA THR A 95 -7.20 -9.71 -3.29
C THR A 95 -6.76 -11.04 -2.66
N THR A 96 -6.56 -11.08 -1.33
CA THR A 96 -6.18 -12.30 -0.60
C THR A 96 -7.38 -13.12 -0.11
N GLN A 97 -8.59 -12.59 -0.22
CA GLN A 97 -9.83 -13.31 0.10
C GLN A 97 -10.21 -14.27 -1.03
N VAL A 98 -10.36 -15.54 -0.67
CA VAL A 98 -10.76 -16.60 -1.59
C VAL A 98 -11.84 -17.48 -0.97
N TRP A 99 -12.51 -18.26 -1.82
CA TRP A 99 -13.46 -19.27 -1.38
C TRP A 99 -12.83 -20.64 -1.55
N VAL A 100 -12.98 -21.51 -0.56
CA VAL A 100 -12.42 -22.86 -0.56
C VAL A 100 -13.51 -23.89 -0.29
N VAL A 101 -13.49 -24.99 -1.02
CA VAL A 101 -14.33 -26.18 -0.76
C VAL A 101 -13.39 -27.33 -0.44
N CYS A 102 -13.66 -28.03 0.67
CA CYS A 102 -12.86 -29.17 1.10
C CYS A 102 -13.69 -30.46 1.05
N GLU A 103 -13.27 -31.41 0.21
CA GLU A 103 -13.89 -32.73 0.07
C GLU A 103 -12.88 -33.82 0.44
N GLU A 104 -13.27 -34.71 1.35
CA GLU A 104 -12.44 -35.86 1.78
C GLU A 104 -11.01 -35.49 2.23
N GLY A 105 -10.82 -34.27 2.77
CA GLY A 105 -9.52 -33.76 3.23
C GLY A 105 -8.65 -33.14 2.14
N THR A 106 -9.17 -32.97 0.92
CA THR A 106 -8.53 -32.20 -0.15
C THR A 106 -9.32 -30.91 -0.37
N CYS A 107 -8.63 -29.78 -0.37
CA CYS A 107 -9.24 -28.46 -0.55
C CYS A 107 -8.90 -27.88 -1.92
N ALA A 108 -9.84 -27.15 -2.51
CA ALA A 108 -9.65 -26.45 -3.78
C ALA A 108 -10.32 -25.08 -3.75
N LEU A 109 -9.76 -24.13 -4.50
CA LEU A 109 -10.39 -22.83 -4.72
C LEU A 109 -11.74 -23.01 -5.43
N ALA A 110 -12.72 -22.22 -5.02
CA ALA A 110 -14.09 -22.26 -5.49
C ALA A 110 -14.63 -20.85 -5.77
N GLU A 111 -15.80 -20.79 -6.41
CA GLU A 111 -16.54 -19.53 -6.55
C GLU A 111 -17.38 -19.27 -5.30
N GLY A 112 -17.50 -17.98 -4.94
CA GLY A 112 -18.36 -17.54 -3.85
C GLY A 112 -19.81 -18.00 -4.05
N GLY A 113 -20.38 -18.63 -3.02
CA GLY A 113 -21.74 -19.18 -3.04
C GLY A 113 -21.87 -20.61 -3.58
N SER A 114 -20.77 -21.26 -3.94
CA SER A 114 -20.78 -22.70 -4.25
C SER A 114 -21.18 -23.52 -3.01
N GLU A 115 -21.81 -24.68 -3.21
CA GLU A 115 -22.22 -25.56 -2.11
C GLU A 115 -20.98 -26.02 -1.33
N GLY A 116 -20.94 -25.72 -0.02
CA GLY A 116 -19.81 -26.05 0.85
C GLY A 116 -18.61 -25.08 0.75
N ALA A 117 -18.72 -23.98 0.00
CA ALA A 117 -17.66 -22.97 -0.05
C ALA A 117 -17.62 -22.17 1.25
N VAL A 118 -16.42 -22.05 1.81
CA VAL A 118 -16.12 -21.26 3.00
C VAL A 118 -15.15 -20.15 2.59
N ALA A 119 -15.35 -18.95 3.14
CA ALA A 119 -14.42 -17.84 2.94
C ALA A 119 -13.11 -18.13 3.68
N ALA A 120 -12.00 -17.87 3.02
CA ALA A 120 -10.66 -18.04 3.57
C ALA A 120 -9.77 -16.86 3.16
N ILE A 121 -8.78 -16.57 3.98
CA ILE A 121 -7.77 -15.54 3.69
C ILE A 121 -6.46 -16.25 3.41
N ILE A 122 -5.82 -15.90 2.31
CA ILE A 122 -4.47 -16.37 2.02
C ILE A 122 -3.51 -15.67 2.99
N VAL A 123 -2.72 -16.45 3.74
CA VAL A 123 -1.73 -15.96 4.70
C VAL A 123 -0.30 -16.25 4.30
N GLY A 124 -0.11 -17.09 3.27
CA GLY A 124 1.21 -17.46 2.76
C GLY A 124 1.13 -18.05 1.35
N ILE A 125 2.23 -17.94 0.63
CA ILE A 125 2.42 -18.57 -0.68
C ILE A 125 3.84 -19.12 -0.78
N THR A 126 3.98 -20.35 -1.27
CA THR A 126 5.27 -21.00 -1.49
C THR A 126 5.34 -21.57 -2.90
N GLU A 127 6.39 -21.22 -3.65
CA GLU A 127 6.69 -21.84 -4.96
C GLU A 127 7.29 -23.24 -4.76
N ASN A 128 6.72 -24.23 -5.45
CA ASN A 128 7.17 -25.62 -5.43
C ASN A 128 8.22 -25.87 -6.52
N GLU A 129 9.03 -26.93 -6.35
CA GLU A 129 10.07 -27.31 -7.33
C GLU A 129 9.52 -27.65 -8.74
N ASP A 130 8.23 -27.94 -8.86
CA ASP A 130 7.54 -28.28 -10.11
C ASP A 130 6.93 -27.07 -10.83
N GLY A 131 7.08 -25.85 -10.28
CA GLY A 131 6.52 -24.62 -10.81
C GLY A 131 5.05 -24.38 -10.46
N THR A 132 4.47 -25.19 -9.57
CA THR A 132 3.18 -24.89 -8.91
C THR A 132 3.40 -24.04 -7.67
N PHE A 133 2.32 -23.49 -7.11
CA PHE A 133 2.37 -22.68 -5.90
C PHE A 133 1.41 -23.26 -4.86
N THR A 134 1.87 -23.39 -3.62
CA THR A 134 1.05 -23.77 -2.47
C THR A 134 0.61 -22.52 -1.74
N LEU A 135 -0.69 -22.29 -1.70
CA LEU A 135 -1.34 -21.26 -0.88
C LEU A 135 -1.59 -21.82 0.51
N GLU A 136 -1.26 -21.06 1.54
CA GLU A 136 -1.66 -21.31 2.92
C GLU A 136 -2.87 -20.43 3.24
N LEU A 137 -3.98 -21.04 3.63
CA LEU A 137 -5.25 -20.35 3.86
C LEU A 137 -5.70 -20.50 5.32
N MET A 138 -6.19 -19.41 5.89
CA MET A 138 -6.85 -19.41 7.19
C MET A 138 -8.36 -19.20 7.02
N THR A 139 -9.16 -20.03 7.70
CA THR A 139 -10.62 -19.86 7.81
C THR A 139 -10.98 -19.49 9.23
N GLU A 140 -12.14 -18.87 9.44
CA GLU A 140 -12.61 -18.50 10.78
C GLU A 140 -12.73 -19.71 11.73
N ASP A 141 -13.03 -20.89 11.19
CA ASP A 141 -13.28 -22.11 11.94
C ASP A 141 -12.04 -23.02 12.11
N SER A 142 -10.89 -22.67 11.52
CA SER A 142 -9.70 -23.52 11.52
C SER A 142 -8.54 -22.92 12.31
N GLU A 143 -8.00 -23.69 13.26
CA GLU A 143 -6.78 -23.34 13.99
C GLU A 143 -5.50 -23.62 13.19
N THR A 144 -5.60 -24.41 12.11
CA THR A 144 -4.46 -24.78 11.27
C THR A 144 -4.66 -24.29 9.83
N PRO A 145 -3.61 -23.79 9.17
CA PRO A 145 -3.69 -23.42 7.76
C PRO A 145 -4.11 -24.60 6.89
N ILE A 146 -4.95 -24.31 5.90
CA ILE A 146 -5.33 -25.22 4.82
C ILE A 146 -4.36 -24.98 3.65
N GLU A 147 -3.85 -26.04 3.04
CA GLU A 147 -2.99 -25.93 1.86
C GLU A 147 -3.80 -26.15 0.57
N VAL A 148 -3.65 -25.25 -0.40
CA VAL A 148 -4.24 -25.40 -1.75
C VAL A 148 -3.17 -25.15 -2.80
N VAL A 149 -3.04 -26.07 -3.75
CA VAL A 149 -2.06 -25.95 -4.85
C VAL A 149 -2.69 -25.31 -6.07
N ILE A 150 -2.04 -24.30 -6.64
CA ILE A 150 -2.38 -23.65 -7.90
C ILE A 150 -1.25 -23.78 -8.91
N ASP A 151 -1.59 -23.78 -10.20
CA ASP A 151 -0.65 -23.89 -11.33
C ASP A 151 -0.66 -22.65 -12.24
N ASP A 152 -1.25 -21.55 -11.76
CA ASP A 152 -1.34 -20.27 -12.46
C ASP A 152 -0.32 -19.26 -11.89
N PRO A 153 0.79 -18.98 -12.62
CA PRO A 153 1.82 -18.05 -12.15
C PRO A 153 1.35 -16.59 -12.15
N ASP A 154 0.39 -16.22 -13.01
CA ASP A 154 -0.13 -14.84 -13.03
C ASP A 154 -0.97 -14.59 -11.77
N GLN A 155 -1.78 -15.59 -11.38
CA GLN A 155 -2.52 -15.56 -10.12
C GLN A 155 -1.58 -15.55 -8.90
N ALA A 156 -0.54 -16.39 -8.91
CA ALA A 156 0.45 -16.43 -7.84
C ALA A 156 1.19 -15.09 -7.68
N GLY A 157 1.54 -14.44 -8.79
CA GLY A 157 2.16 -13.11 -8.80
C GLY A 157 1.27 -12.06 -8.14
N ALA A 158 0.00 -11.99 -8.51
CA ALA A 158 -0.96 -11.05 -7.91
C ALA A 158 -1.17 -11.28 -6.41
N VAL A 159 -1.24 -12.55 -5.98
CA VAL A 159 -1.35 -12.91 -4.55
C VAL A 159 -0.08 -12.52 -3.80
N THR A 160 1.10 -12.73 -4.39
CA THR A 160 2.38 -12.37 -3.77
C THR A 160 2.48 -10.88 -3.54
N GLU A 161 2.17 -10.06 -4.55
CA GLU A 161 2.14 -8.59 -4.44
C GLU A 161 1.14 -8.13 -3.38
N ALA A 162 -0.05 -8.73 -3.33
CA ALA A 162 -1.05 -8.41 -2.30
C ALA A 162 -0.55 -8.79 -0.89
N LEU A 163 0.04 -9.97 -0.72
CA LEU A 163 0.60 -10.40 0.57
C LEU A 163 1.75 -9.49 1.03
N GLU A 164 2.66 -9.11 0.12
CA GLU A 164 3.75 -8.18 0.42
C GLU A 164 3.23 -6.83 0.91
N SER A 165 2.12 -6.34 0.35
CA SER A 165 1.49 -5.10 0.82
C SER A 165 0.78 -5.21 2.18
N LEU A 166 0.48 -6.44 2.63
CA LEU A 166 -0.14 -6.73 3.93
C LEU A 166 0.89 -7.07 5.01
N VAL A 167 2.14 -7.34 4.65
CA VAL A 167 3.23 -7.52 5.60
C VAL A 167 3.66 -6.15 6.12
N VAL A 168 3.60 -5.99 7.43
CA VAL A 168 3.83 -4.70 8.09
C VAL A 168 4.90 -4.81 9.15
N ASP A 169 5.70 -3.75 9.27
CA ASP A 169 6.61 -3.48 10.39
C ASP A 169 6.41 -2.01 10.77
N TRP A 170 5.56 -1.79 11.77
CA TRP A 170 5.12 -0.44 12.15
C TRP A 170 5.61 -0.07 13.54
N GLU A 171 6.12 1.15 13.67
CA GLU A 171 6.36 1.76 14.98
C GLU A 171 5.01 2.12 15.62
N LEU A 172 4.85 1.74 16.88
CA LEU A 172 3.65 1.97 17.67
C LEU A 172 3.81 3.20 18.56
N GLN A 173 2.72 3.94 18.71
CA GLN A 173 2.58 5.00 19.70
C GLN A 173 1.34 4.77 20.56
N THR A 174 1.43 5.16 21.82
CA THR A 174 0.29 5.13 22.75
C THR A 174 -0.26 6.54 22.92
N GLY A 175 -1.50 6.76 22.51
CA GLY A 175 -2.22 8.01 22.68
C GLY A 175 -2.49 8.34 24.15
N GLU A 176 -2.86 9.59 24.43
CA GLU A 176 -3.18 10.05 25.79
C GLU A 176 -4.37 9.30 26.42
N ASP A 177 -5.27 8.78 25.60
CA ASP A 177 -6.43 7.96 25.98
C ASP A 177 -6.08 6.47 26.19
N GLY A 178 -4.82 6.09 25.96
CA GLY A 178 -4.34 4.72 26.04
C GLY A 178 -4.59 3.87 24.79
N SER A 179 -5.12 4.47 23.71
CA SER A 179 -5.19 3.80 22.41
C SER A 179 -3.79 3.55 21.84
N VAL A 180 -3.63 2.45 21.10
CA VAL A 180 -2.37 2.15 20.40
C VAL A 180 -2.59 2.42 18.92
N GLY A 181 -1.87 3.40 18.40
CA GLY A 181 -1.84 3.76 16.99
C GLY A 181 -0.48 3.47 16.38
N ILE A 182 -0.42 3.51 15.05
CA ILE A 182 0.86 3.61 14.36
C ILE A 182 1.42 5.02 14.53
N LEU A 183 2.75 5.17 14.55
CA LEU A 183 3.38 6.48 14.42
C LEU A 183 3.08 7.01 13.01
N ASP A 184 2.04 7.84 12.90
CA ASP A 184 1.58 8.36 11.62
C ASP A 184 2.47 9.53 11.17
N VAL A 185 2.68 9.62 9.86
CA VAL A 185 3.43 10.70 9.21
C VAL A 185 2.82 12.06 9.57
N GLY A 186 1.51 12.14 9.76
CA GLY A 186 0.86 13.36 10.22
C GLY A 186 1.33 13.82 11.60
N ASP A 187 1.59 12.92 12.56
CA ASP A 187 2.09 13.29 13.89
C ASP A 187 3.51 13.87 13.81
N ALA A 188 4.37 13.26 13.00
CA ALA A 188 5.69 13.80 12.71
C ALA A 188 5.60 15.20 12.06
N ILE A 189 4.68 15.38 11.10
CA ILE A 189 4.43 16.67 10.46
C ILE A 189 3.93 17.72 11.46
N ALA A 190 3.02 17.34 12.36
CA ALA A 190 2.52 18.22 13.43
C ALA A 190 3.67 18.64 14.35
N ALA A 191 4.45 17.69 14.84
CA ALA A 191 5.59 17.95 15.71
C ALA A 191 6.62 18.90 15.06
N TYR A 192 7.02 18.63 13.80
CA TYR A 192 7.93 19.53 13.09
C TYR A 192 7.33 20.92 12.84
N HIS A 193 6.00 21.00 12.66
CA HIS A 193 5.33 22.28 12.51
C HIS A 193 5.37 23.11 13.80
N GLU A 194 5.14 22.47 14.95
CA GLU A 194 5.26 23.08 16.27
C GLU A 194 6.67 23.57 16.57
N ASP A 195 7.69 22.85 16.08
CA ASP A 195 9.09 23.27 16.10
C ASP A 195 9.42 24.45 15.16
N GLY A 196 8.42 24.97 14.44
CA GLY A 196 8.50 26.18 13.64
C GLY A 196 8.77 25.95 12.15
N LEU A 197 8.75 24.71 11.66
CA LEU A 197 8.84 24.45 10.22
C LEU A 197 7.48 24.75 9.56
N GLY A 198 7.48 25.60 8.53
CA GLY A 198 6.25 25.86 7.77
C GLY A 198 5.86 24.64 6.93
N PHE A 199 4.56 24.39 6.74
CA PHE A 199 4.05 23.29 5.90
C PHE A 199 4.65 23.26 4.48
N GLY A 200 4.89 24.43 3.88
CA GLY A 200 5.52 24.50 2.56
C GLY A 200 7.00 24.07 2.52
N VAL A 201 7.67 24.04 3.66
CA VAL A 201 9.01 23.43 3.83
C VAL A 201 8.84 21.93 4.02
N LEU A 202 7.97 21.50 4.95
CA LEU A 202 7.70 20.08 5.23
C LEU A 202 7.36 19.31 3.95
N VAL A 203 6.42 19.81 3.14
CA VAL A 203 6.06 19.21 1.84
C VAL A 203 7.28 18.97 0.95
N LYS A 204 8.25 19.89 0.92
CA LYS A 204 9.44 19.74 0.09
C LYS A 204 10.40 18.72 0.66
N LEU A 205 10.56 18.68 1.98
CA LEU A 205 11.45 17.72 2.63
C LEU A 205 10.90 16.30 2.47
N TYR A 206 9.61 16.09 2.73
CA TYR A 206 8.94 14.81 2.51
C TYR A 206 8.98 14.39 1.04
N ALA A 207 8.71 15.31 0.09
CA ALA A 207 8.80 14.98 -1.33
C ALA A 207 10.23 14.65 -1.78
N ILE A 208 11.27 15.27 -1.19
CA ILE A 208 12.67 14.88 -1.47
C ILE A 208 12.94 13.47 -0.93
N ALA A 209 12.50 13.17 0.29
CA ALA A 209 12.69 11.85 0.89
C ALA A 209 12.01 10.76 0.06
N ALA A 210 10.73 10.94 -0.29
CA ALA A 210 9.98 10.00 -1.12
C ALA A 210 10.62 9.78 -2.50
N GLU A 211 10.98 10.85 -3.23
CA GLU A 211 11.64 10.70 -4.54
C GLU A 211 13.04 10.08 -4.44
N ALA A 212 13.75 10.26 -3.33
CA ALA A 212 15.05 9.62 -3.10
C ALA A 212 14.91 8.13 -2.80
N GLN A 213 13.85 7.73 -2.07
CA GLN A 213 13.49 6.34 -1.83
C GLN A 213 13.07 5.63 -3.12
N GLU A 214 12.18 6.23 -3.93
CA GLU A 214 11.81 5.70 -5.25
C GLU A 214 13.04 5.50 -6.15
N ALA A 215 13.98 6.45 -6.14
CA ALA A 215 15.23 6.34 -6.90
C ALA A 215 16.17 5.23 -6.36
N CYS A 216 16.05 4.85 -5.10
CA CYS A 216 16.80 3.74 -4.52
C CYS A 216 16.35 2.40 -5.12
N GLU A 217 15.05 2.20 -5.26
CA GLU A 217 14.44 0.95 -5.76
C GLU A 217 14.74 0.68 -7.24
N GLY A 218 14.83 1.74 -8.06
CA GLY A 218 14.94 1.60 -9.51
C GLY A 218 16.34 1.27 -10.05
N GLU A 219 17.43 1.74 -9.43
CA GLU A 219 18.76 1.70 -10.05
C GLU A 219 19.94 1.36 -9.11
N GLY A 220 19.70 0.99 -7.85
CA GLY A 220 20.77 0.59 -6.93
C GLY A 220 21.81 1.70 -6.70
N THR A 221 21.40 2.96 -6.86
CA THR A 221 22.26 4.12 -6.70
C THR A 221 22.71 4.26 -5.24
N GLU A 222 23.93 3.79 -4.96
CA GLU A 222 24.59 3.95 -3.66
C GLU A 222 24.56 5.43 -3.23
N GLY A 223 23.76 5.75 -2.20
CA GLY A 223 23.66 7.08 -1.58
C GLY A 223 22.29 7.78 -1.68
N ALA A 224 21.37 7.33 -2.54
CA ALA A 224 19.98 7.84 -2.52
C ALA A 224 19.15 7.23 -1.38
N CYS A 225 19.46 5.98 -1.03
CA CYS A 225 18.72 5.19 -0.04
C CYS A 225 18.82 5.70 1.41
N ASP A 226 19.84 6.50 1.73
CA ASP A 226 20.08 7.00 3.09
C ASP A 226 19.36 8.33 3.37
N VAL A 227 18.60 8.86 2.40
CA VAL A 227 17.91 10.15 2.51
C VAL A 227 16.53 9.95 3.15
N ASN A 228 16.48 10.04 4.48
CA ASN A 228 15.22 10.05 5.23
C ASN A 228 14.81 11.47 5.65
N ILE A 229 13.56 11.60 6.09
CA ILE A 229 12.97 12.88 6.48
C ILE A 229 13.70 13.50 7.68
N GLU A 230 14.13 12.69 8.65
CA GLU A 230 14.82 13.14 9.86
C GLU A 230 16.15 13.81 9.52
N ALA A 231 16.92 13.22 8.60
CA ALA A 231 18.18 13.77 8.12
C ALA A 231 17.97 15.11 7.38
N LEU A 232 16.92 15.20 6.54
CA LEU A 232 16.58 16.41 5.82
C LEU A 232 16.10 17.54 6.74
N VAL A 233 15.27 17.22 7.73
CA VAL A 233 14.80 18.16 8.76
C VAL A 233 15.99 18.66 9.60
N SER A 234 16.86 17.75 10.05
CA SER A 234 18.07 18.08 10.80
C SER A 234 19.01 18.99 10.02
N ALA A 235 19.26 18.67 8.74
CA ALA A 235 20.06 19.52 7.85
C ALA A 235 19.44 20.92 7.72
N PHE A 236 18.14 21.01 7.49
CA PHE A 236 17.44 22.30 7.36
C PHE A 236 17.52 23.12 8.66
N GLN A 237 17.27 22.51 9.82
CA GLN A 237 17.36 23.17 11.14
C GLN A 237 18.79 23.61 11.48
N SER A 238 19.81 22.90 10.97
CA SER A 238 21.23 23.29 11.12
C SER A 238 21.63 24.51 10.29
N GLY A 239 20.75 24.99 9.42
CA GLY A 239 20.94 26.18 8.59
C GLY A 239 21.15 25.89 7.09
N THR A 240 21.10 24.62 6.67
CA THR A 240 21.11 24.27 5.24
C THR A 240 19.86 24.83 4.57
N GLY A 241 20.04 25.74 3.61
CA GLY A 241 18.92 26.35 2.91
C GLY A 241 18.26 25.37 1.93
N MET A 242 16.95 25.52 1.68
CA MET A 242 16.25 24.65 0.71
C MET A 242 16.88 24.65 -0.69
N GLY A 243 17.47 25.77 -1.12
CA GLY A 243 18.15 25.84 -2.41
C GLY A 243 19.40 24.97 -2.50
N GLU A 244 20.04 24.67 -1.37
CA GLU A 244 21.18 23.74 -1.28
C GLU A 244 20.70 22.29 -1.31
N LEU A 245 19.67 21.96 -0.52
CA LEU A 245 19.02 20.65 -0.58
C LEU A 245 18.52 20.33 -1.99
N PHE A 246 17.96 21.30 -2.72
CA PHE A 246 17.55 21.10 -4.11
C PHE A 246 18.72 20.92 -5.10
N GLN A 247 19.89 21.50 -4.81
CA GLN A 247 21.08 21.24 -5.63
C GLN A 247 21.62 19.84 -5.39
N GLN A 248 21.56 19.38 -4.14
CA GLN A 248 22.05 18.08 -3.72
C GLN A 248 21.16 16.93 -4.19
N TYR A 249 19.86 16.99 -3.88
CA TYR A 249 18.91 15.90 -4.12
C TYR A 249 18.04 16.12 -5.37
N GLY A 250 18.08 17.32 -5.96
CA GLY A 250 17.16 17.71 -7.01
C GLY A 250 15.95 18.47 -6.47
N ARG A 251 15.23 19.12 -7.38
CA ARG A 251 13.99 19.81 -7.03
C ARG A 251 12.86 18.79 -7.09
N PRO A 252 12.12 18.57 -6.00
CA PRO A 252 11.00 17.65 -6.01
C PRO A 252 9.91 18.13 -6.97
N SER A 253 9.17 17.18 -7.52
CA SER A 253 7.96 17.39 -8.32
C SER A 253 6.88 18.15 -7.54
N ILE A 254 6.83 17.94 -6.22
CA ILE A 254 5.88 18.57 -5.30
C ILE A 254 6.60 19.61 -4.45
N THR A 255 6.18 20.87 -4.58
CA THR A 255 6.87 22.00 -3.92
C THR A 255 6.02 22.77 -2.91
N GLY A 256 4.81 22.29 -2.60
CA GLY A 256 3.96 22.91 -1.58
C GLY A 256 2.56 22.31 -1.50
N VAL A 257 1.84 22.70 -0.45
CA VAL A 257 0.50 22.17 -0.09
C VAL A 257 -0.51 22.29 -1.23
N GLY A 258 -0.40 23.30 -2.09
CA GLY A 258 -1.27 23.44 -3.26
C GLY A 258 -1.14 22.28 -4.25
N HIS A 259 0.07 21.75 -4.45
CA HIS A 259 0.28 20.58 -5.30
C HIS A 259 -0.34 19.33 -4.68
N VAL A 260 -0.18 19.14 -3.37
CA VAL A 260 -0.81 18.03 -2.62
C VAL A 260 -2.32 18.04 -2.78
N ARG A 261 -2.97 19.21 -2.58
CA ARG A 261 -4.43 19.36 -2.77
C ARG A 261 -4.91 19.06 -4.19
N HIS A 262 -4.06 19.24 -5.19
CA HIS A 262 -4.42 18.93 -6.57
C HIS A 262 -4.29 17.43 -6.83
N ALA A 263 -3.21 16.81 -6.36
CA ALA A 263 -3.02 15.37 -6.48
C ALA A 263 -4.16 14.58 -5.79
N ASP A 264 -4.54 14.99 -4.59
CA ASP A 264 -5.64 14.38 -3.80
C ASP A 264 -7.03 14.47 -4.48
N ARG A 265 -7.26 15.53 -5.26
CA ARG A 265 -8.50 15.67 -6.03
C ARG A 265 -8.53 14.81 -7.28
N ASP A 266 -7.36 14.63 -7.89
CA ASP A 266 -7.23 13.88 -9.12
C ASP A 266 -7.23 12.36 -8.84
N SER A 267 -6.79 11.91 -7.65
CA SER A 267 -6.89 10.52 -7.21
C SER A 267 -8.34 10.09 -6.92
N GLY A 268 -9.17 10.98 -6.36
CA GLY A 268 -10.58 10.71 -6.07
C GLY A 268 -11.53 10.78 -7.28
N GLN A 269 -11.03 11.06 -8.49
CA GLN A 269 -11.85 11.24 -9.69
C GLN A 269 -11.36 10.39 -10.87
N LEU A 270 -11.33 9.07 -10.67
CA LEU A 270 -11.33 8.09 -11.77
C LEU A 270 -12.77 7.70 -12.14
N GLU A 271 -13.58 8.68 -12.55
CA GLU A 271 -14.82 8.41 -13.27
C GLU A 271 -14.67 8.80 -14.74
N ASP A 272 -14.73 7.79 -15.60
CA ASP A 272 -15.02 7.83 -17.04
C ASP A 272 -13.97 8.44 -18.00
N GLY A 273 -13.00 7.60 -18.42
CA GLY A 273 -12.38 7.69 -19.76
C GLY A 273 -11.36 8.80 -20.04
N GLY A 274 -10.96 9.62 -19.05
CA GLY A 274 -9.97 10.68 -19.21
C GLY A 274 -8.53 10.22 -18.92
N ARG A 275 -7.66 10.20 -19.94
CA ARG A 275 -6.21 9.93 -19.77
C ARG A 275 -5.61 10.85 -18.70
N ILE A 276 -5.09 10.25 -17.64
CA ILE A 276 -4.27 10.94 -16.63
C ILE A 276 -3.06 11.56 -17.35
N ARG A 277 -2.89 12.88 -17.24
CA ARG A 277 -1.58 13.48 -17.50
C ARG A 277 -0.74 13.23 -16.26
N GLY A 278 -0.09 12.07 -16.20
CA GLY A 278 0.93 11.82 -15.19
C GLY A 278 1.92 12.98 -15.20
N VAL A 279 2.23 13.52 -14.02
CA VAL A 279 3.32 14.48 -13.86
C VAL A 279 4.61 13.71 -14.06
N CYS A 280 5.01 13.49 -15.32
CA CYS A 280 6.26 12.80 -15.65
C CYS A 280 7.43 13.61 -15.06
N ASN A 281 8.25 12.99 -14.20
CA ASN A 281 9.53 13.55 -13.79
C ASN A 281 10.42 13.69 -15.04
N ALA A 282 10.65 14.91 -15.53
CA ALA A 282 11.41 15.13 -16.76
C ALA A 282 12.85 14.58 -16.71
N ARG A 283 13.40 14.31 -15.51
CA ARG A 283 14.76 13.77 -15.36
C ARG A 283 14.88 12.28 -15.65
N SER A 284 13.88 11.45 -15.34
CA SER A 284 13.92 10.00 -15.64
C SER A 284 13.95 9.71 -17.15
N HIS A 285 13.62 10.71 -17.98
CA HIS A 285 13.67 10.62 -19.45
C HIS A 285 14.71 11.56 -20.10
N GLY A 286 15.70 12.05 -19.35
CA GLY A 286 16.80 12.86 -19.90
C GLY A 286 16.42 14.27 -20.37
N GLY A 287 15.26 14.79 -19.96
CA GLY A 287 14.80 16.14 -20.26
C GLY A 287 15.44 17.21 -19.35
N ARG A 288 15.75 18.38 -19.91
CA ARG A 288 16.14 19.56 -19.11
C ARG A 288 14.89 20.27 -18.59
N ALA A 289 14.68 20.26 -17.28
CA ALA A 289 13.66 21.10 -16.65
C ALA A 289 13.94 22.59 -16.89
N ASN A 290 12.91 23.38 -17.21
CA ASN A 290 13.03 24.84 -17.27
C ASN A 290 12.94 25.46 -15.86
N ALA A 291 13.29 26.73 -15.72
CA ALA A 291 13.32 27.44 -14.43
C ALA A 291 11.96 27.48 -13.69
N THR A 292 10.86 27.22 -14.39
CA THR A 292 9.50 27.17 -13.82
C THR A 292 9.08 25.77 -13.37
N GLY A 293 9.91 24.73 -13.55
CA GLY A 293 9.58 23.36 -13.16
C GLY A 293 8.56 22.66 -14.07
N HIS A 294 8.15 23.29 -15.16
CA HIS A 294 7.22 22.73 -16.14
C HIS A 294 7.98 22.44 -17.44
N GLY A 295 8.65 21.28 -17.50
CA GLY A 295 9.14 20.78 -18.78
C GLY A 295 7.95 20.50 -19.70
N GLN A 296 7.95 21.05 -20.92
CA GLN A 296 7.09 20.56 -21.99
C GLN A 296 7.66 19.23 -22.49
N VAL A 297 7.54 18.18 -21.69
CA VAL A 297 7.78 16.82 -22.15
C VAL A 297 6.41 16.24 -22.46
N THR A 298 6.06 16.18 -23.74
CA THR A 298 5.07 15.22 -24.22
C THR A 298 5.65 13.84 -23.98
N CYS A 299 5.18 13.15 -22.94
CA CYS A 299 5.56 11.77 -22.72
C CYS A 299 5.10 10.98 -23.96
N PRO A 300 5.99 10.23 -24.64
CA PRO A 300 5.56 9.38 -25.74
C PRO A 300 4.48 8.44 -25.20
N ALA A 301 3.40 8.24 -25.96
CA ALA A 301 2.47 7.17 -25.64
C ALA A 301 3.29 5.89 -25.48
N SER A 302 2.99 5.12 -24.42
CA SER A 302 3.56 3.78 -24.21
C SER A 302 3.59 3.06 -25.58
N PRO A 303 4.74 2.51 -26.02
CA PRO A 303 4.81 1.88 -27.33
C PRO A 303 3.70 0.84 -27.41
N GLU A 304 2.78 1.04 -28.35
CA GLU A 304 1.78 0.05 -28.69
C GLU A 304 2.54 -1.27 -28.90
N GLY A 305 2.12 -2.30 -28.17
CA GLY A 305 2.75 -3.61 -28.21
C GLY A 305 2.89 -4.11 -29.65
N PRO A 306 3.87 -4.99 -29.93
CA PRO A 306 4.18 -5.41 -31.29
C PRO A 306 2.92 -5.90 -32.01
N GLU A 307 2.62 -5.29 -33.16
CA GLU A 307 1.53 -5.73 -34.03
C GLU A 307 1.69 -7.23 -34.34
N PRO A 308 0.60 -8.01 -34.30
CA PRO A 308 0.67 -9.42 -34.64
C PRO A 308 1.13 -9.56 -36.09
N VAL A 309 2.22 -10.30 -36.28
CA VAL A 309 2.72 -10.68 -37.60
C VAL A 309 1.68 -11.60 -38.23
N GLU A 310 0.92 -11.10 -39.20
CA GLU A 310 0.11 -11.94 -40.09
C GLU A 310 1.08 -12.82 -40.91
N GLY A 311 1.03 -14.13 -40.66
CA GLY A 311 1.77 -15.12 -41.45
C GLY A 311 0.97 -15.56 -42.68
N ASP A 312 1.63 -15.54 -43.84
CA ASP A 312 1.25 -16.25 -45.07
C ASP A 312 1.39 -17.78 -44.94
#